data_AF-A0AA96X1F3-F1
#
_entry.id   AF-A0AA96X1F3-F1
#
_cell.length_a   1.000
_cell.length_b   1.000
_cell.length_c   1.000
_cell.angle_alpha   90.00
_cell.angle_beta   90.00
_cell.angle_gamma   90.00
#
_symmetry.space_group_name_H-M   'P 1'
#
loop_
_entity.id
_entity.type
_entity.pdbx_description
1 polymer ?
#
loop_
_entity_poly.entity_id
_entity_poly.type
_entity_poly.pdbx_seq_one_letter_code
_entity_poly.pdbx_strand_id
1 'polypeptide(L)'
;MASNRVEDQEISALSLHLLQASLVYVNTCMVQSVLSDPVWADRLAAEDYRGLTPLIYSHINPYGRFEVDLGQRIDFESRLAA
;
A
#
# COMPACT_ATOMS: atom_id res chain seq x y z
N MET A 1 -20.24 29.99 -5.00
CA MET A 1 -20.31 29.31 -3.69
C MET A 1 -21.47 28.31 -3.73
N ALA A 2 -21.21 27.11 -3.22
CA ALA A 2 -22.10 25.96 -3.04
C ALA A 2 -22.66 25.30 -4.32
N SER A 3 -22.05 24.17 -4.72
CA SER A 3 -22.84 23.08 -5.31
C SER A 3 -22.87 21.96 -4.28
N ASN A 4 -24.01 21.88 -3.60
CA ASN A 4 -24.40 20.84 -2.65
C ASN A 4 -24.72 19.54 -3.43
N ARG A 5 -23.76 19.03 -4.22
CA ARG A 5 -23.89 17.73 -4.89
C ARG A 5 -23.40 16.69 -3.91
N VAL A 6 -24.24 16.41 -2.92
CA VAL A 6 -24.00 15.43 -1.86
C VAL A 6 -23.56 14.10 -2.48
N GLU A 7 -24.21 13.71 -3.58
CA GLU A 7 -23.85 12.53 -4.38
C GLU A 7 -22.38 12.55 -4.89
N ASP A 8 -21.90 13.67 -5.45
CA ASP A 8 -20.51 13.81 -5.91
C ASP A 8 -19.51 13.77 -4.73
N GLN A 9 -19.89 14.31 -3.58
CA GLN A 9 -19.09 14.27 -2.35
C GLN A 9 -19.03 12.84 -1.79
N GLU A 10 -20.15 12.13 -1.78
CA GLU A 10 -20.24 10.73 -1.37
C GLU A 10 -19.37 9.84 -2.27
N ILE A 11 -19.46 9.99 -3.59
CA ILE A 11 -18.62 9.25 -4.54
C ILE A 11 -17.14 9.55 -4.31
N SER A 12 -16.78 10.81 -4.08
CA SER A 12 -15.40 11.20 -3.80
C SER A 12 -14.88 10.58 -2.50
N ALA A 13 -15.69 10.60 -1.42
CA ALA A 13 -15.34 10.00 -0.14
C ALA A 13 -15.20 8.47 -0.23
N LEU A 14 -16.11 7.80 -0.93
CA LEU A 14 -16.05 6.36 -1.18
C LEU A 14 -14.83 5.98 -2.03
N SER A 15 -14.53 6.76 -3.07
CA SER A 15 -13.36 6.54 -3.92
C SER A 15 -12.06 6.73 -3.14
N LEU A 16 -11.99 7.74 -2.26
CA LEU A 16 -10.85 7.96 -1.38
C LEU A 16 -10.70 6.81 -0.38
N HIS A 17 -11.80 6.33 0.19
CA HIS A 17 -11.78 5.19 1.10
C HIS A 17 -11.30 3.91 0.40
N LEU A 18 -11.79 3.65 -0.82
CA LEU A 18 -11.35 2.52 -1.64
C LEU A 18 -9.85 2.63 -1.96
N LEU A 19 -9.36 3.82 -2.30
CA LEU A 19 -7.94 4.06 -2.54
C LEU A 19 -7.11 3.81 -1.27
N GLN A 20 -7.55 4.33 -0.13
CA GLN A 20 -6.90 4.08 1.17
C GLN A 20 -6.86 2.59 1.50
N ALA A 21 -7.97 1.86 1.34
CA ALA A 21 -8.03 0.43 1.60
C ALA A 21 -7.13 -0.37 0.65
N SER A 22 -7.12 0.00 -0.63
CA SER A 22 -6.25 -0.63 -1.64
C SER A 22 -4.77 -0.42 -1.32
N LEU A 23 -4.41 0.79 -0.88
CA LEU A 23 -3.03 1.11 -0.49
C LEU A 23 -2.59 0.31 0.75
N VAL A 24 -3.44 0.28 1.78
CA VAL A 24 -3.19 -0.50 3.01
C VAL A 24 -3.01 -1.99 2.68
N TYR A 25 -3.82 -2.52 1.77
CA TYR A 25 -3.70 -3.91 1.33
C TYR A 25 -2.35 -4.19 0.65
N VAL A 26 -2.00 -3.40 -0.37
CA VAL A 26 -0.72 -3.55 -1.09
C VAL A 26 0.46 -3.44 -0.12
N ASN A 27 0.46 -2.43 0.76
CA ASN A 27 1.52 -2.24 1.74
C ASN A 27 1.63 -3.42 2.72
N THR A 28 0.51 -4.02 3.11
CA THR A 28 0.50 -5.22 3.94
C THR A 28 1.15 -6.40 3.22
N CYS A 29 0.82 -6.62 1.94
CA CYS A 29 1.44 -7.67 1.14
C CYS A 29 2.95 -7.43 0.95
N MET A 30 3.39 -6.17 0.76
CA MET A 30 4.82 -5.82 0.67
C MET A 30 5.55 -6.15 1.99
N VAL A 31 4.97 -5.78 3.14
CA VAL A 31 5.56 -6.08 4.45
C VAL A 31 5.62 -7.59 4.68
N GLN A 32 4.54 -8.33 4.39
CA GLN A 32 4.52 -9.78 4.51
C GLN A 32 5.56 -10.46 3.61
N SER A 33 5.74 -9.96 2.39
CA SER A 33 6.79 -10.42 1.48
C SER A 33 8.18 -10.26 2.08
N VAL A 34 8.52 -9.08 2.60
CA VAL A 34 9.82 -8.85 3.26
C VAL A 34 9.99 -9.75 4.48
N LEU A 35 8.96 -9.86 5.33
CA LEU A 35 9.00 -10.69 6.53
C LEU A 35 8.99 -12.20 6.27
N SER A 36 8.71 -12.63 5.04
CA SER A 36 8.80 -14.04 4.65
C SER A 36 10.25 -14.53 4.54
N ASP A 37 11.22 -13.62 4.40
CA ASP A 37 12.64 -13.99 4.41
C ASP A 37 13.08 -14.39 5.84
N PRO A 38 13.63 -15.61 6.02
CA PRO A 38 14.05 -16.10 7.32
C PRO A 38 15.10 -15.23 8.01
N VAL A 39 15.84 -14.37 7.28
CA VAL A 39 16.76 -13.39 7.86
C VAL A 39 16.08 -12.48 8.89
N TRP A 40 14.78 -12.20 8.73
CA TRP A 40 14.05 -11.33 9.66
C TRP A 40 13.57 -12.04 10.92
N ALA A 41 13.46 -13.37 10.90
CA ALA A 41 12.99 -14.16 12.04
C ALA A 41 13.89 -13.99 13.27
N ASP A 42 15.21 -13.92 13.07
CA ASP A 42 16.20 -13.73 14.15
C ASP A 42 16.51 -12.26 14.45
N ARG A 43 16.02 -11.33 13.62
CA ARG A 43 16.32 -9.88 13.74
C ARG A 43 15.24 -9.09 14.48
N LEU A 44 13.98 -9.53 14.42
CA LEU A 44 12.85 -8.81 15.00
C LEU A 44 12.52 -9.36 16.39
N ALA A 45 12.45 -8.47 17.37
CA ALA A 45 11.91 -8.77 18.68
C ALA A 45 10.38 -8.62 18.68
N ALA A 46 9.73 -9.14 19.72
CA ALA A 46 8.28 -9.02 19.91
C ALA A 46 7.76 -7.57 19.89
N GLU A 47 8.60 -6.60 20.27
CA GLU A 47 8.27 -5.17 20.22
C GLU A 47 8.28 -4.62 18.79
N ASP A 48 9.22 -5.07 17.95
CA ASP A 48 9.32 -4.62 16.57
C ASP A 48 8.08 -5.03 15.75
N TYR A 49 7.54 -6.23 16.02
CA TYR A 49 6.29 -6.68 15.41
C TYR A 49 5.08 -5.79 15.76
N ARG A 50 5.10 -5.13 16.94
CA ARG A 50 4.03 -4.19 17.34
C ARG A 50 4.16 -2.84 16.63
N GLY A 51 5.37 -2.48 16.23
CA GLY A 51 5.65 -1.27 15.45
C GLY A 51 5.36 -1.39 13.96
N LEU A 52 5.08 -2.61 13.46
CA LEU A 52 4.75 -2.82 12.06
C LEU A 52 3.44 -2.09 11.70
N THR A 53 3.49 -1.33 10.61
CA THR A 53 2.34 -0.59 10.12
C THR A 53 2.28 -0.61 8.59
N PRO A 54 1.09 -0.82 8.00
CA PRO A 54 0.91 -0.72 6.56
C PRO A 54 0.83 0.74 6.08
N LEU A 55 0.97 1.73 6.96
CA LEU A 55 0.83 3.16 6.61
C LEU A 55 2.12 3.79 6.06
N ILE A 56 2.97 3.00 5.40
CA ILE A 56 4.19 3.46 4.74
C ILE A 56 3.86 4.11 3.38
N TYR A 57 4.41 5.29 3.12
CA TYR A 57 4.10 6.07 1.90
C TYR A 57 5.33 6.59 1.15
N SER A 58 6.55 6.32 1.64
CA SER A 58 7.80 6.80 1.04
C SER A 58 8.04 6.29 -0.40
N HIS A 59 7.48 5.14 -0.76
CA HIS A 59 7.61 4.54 -2.09
C HIS A 59 6.59 5.07 -3.10
N ILE A 60 5.68 5.96 -2.68
CA ILE A 60 4.61 6.50 -3.52
C ILE A 60 5.10 7.79 -4.18
N ASN A 61 5.09 7.85 -5.52
CA ASN A 61 5.35 9.07 -6.27
C ASN A 61 4.03 9.65 -6.84
N PRO A 62 3.49 10.75 -6.26
CA PRO A 62 2.23 11.32 -6.71
C PRO A 62 2.33 12.09 -8.04
N TYR A 63 3.54 12.39 -8.51
CA TYR A 63 3.78 13.20 -9.71
C TYR A 63 4.38 12.41 -10.88
N GLY A 64 4.52 11.09 -10.73
CA GLY A 64 5.01 10.21 -11.78
C GLY A 64 3.99 10.03 -12.90
N ARG A 65 4.47 9.98 -14.15
CA ARG A 65 3.67 9.44 -15.25
C ARG A 65 3.63 7.92 -15.08
N PHE A 66 2.44 7.37 -14.87
CA PHE A 66 2.21 5.93 -14.82
C PHE A 66 1.44 5.49 -16.06
N GLU A 67 2.09 4.72 -16.92
CA GLU A 67 1.41 4.05 -18.03
C GLU A 67 0.76 2.77 -17.50
N VAL A 68 -0.58 2.77 -17.47
CA VAL A 68 -1.35 1.66 -16.89
C VAL A 68 -1.28 0.45 -17.83
N ASP A 69 -0.63 -0.61 -17.37
CA ASP A 69 -0.74 -1.96 -17.93
C ASP A 69 -1.57 -2.84 -17.00
N LEU A 70 -2.75 -3.26 -17.45
CA LEU A 70 -3.65 -4.14 -16.69
C LEU A 70 -3.23 -5.61 -16.67
N GLY A 71 -2.29 -6.00 -17.55
CA GLY A 71 -1.66 -7.32 -17.57
C GLY A 71 -0.51 -7.44 -16.57
N GLN A 72 0.09 -6.31 -16.18
CA GLN A 72 1.16 -6.28 -15.19
C GLN A 72 0.59 -6.45 -13.78
N ARG A 73 1.19 -7.36 -13.01
CA ARG A 73 0.87 -7.56 -11.59
C ARG A 73 2.10 -7.23 -10.73
N ILE A 74 1.84 -6.78 -9.51
CA ILE A 74 2.90 -6.65 -8.51
C ILE A 74 3.33 -8.06 -8.14
N ASP A 75 4.59 -8.37 -8.38
CA ASP A 75 5.20 -9.61 -7.92
C ASP A 75 5.69 -9.41 -6.48
N PHE A 76 4.92 -9.93 -5.52
CA PHE A 76 5.29 -9.90 -4.11
C PHE A 76 6.28 -11.00 -3.72
N GLU A 77 6.57 -11.98 -4.58
CA GLU A 77 7.51 -13.07 -4.30
C GLU A 77 8.86 -12.87 -5.01
N SER A 78 8.90 -11.99 -6.01
CA SER A 78 10.10 -11.47 -6.66
C SER A 78 11.01 -10.85 -5.60
N ARG A 79 11.85 -11.71 -5.04
CA ARG A 79 13.01 -11.42 -4.20
C ARG A 79 13.57 -10.07 -4.63
N LEU A 80 13.54 -9.08 -3.74
CA LEU A 80 14.35 -7.87 -3.88
C LEU A 80 15.76 -8.35 -4.28
N ALA A 81 16.06 -8.27 -5.58
CA ALA A 81 17.37 -8.57 -6.09
C ALA A 81 18.29 -7.56 -5.41
N ALA A 82 19.21 -8.09 -4.62
CA ALA A 82 20.19 -7.33 -3.86
C ALA A 82 20.92 -6.29 -4.71
#